data_AF-A0A5J6Q9Y1-F1
#
_entry.id   AF-A0A5J6Q9Y1-F1
#
_cell.length_a   1.000
_cell.length_b   1.000
_cell.length_c   1.000
_cell.angle_alpha   90.00
_cell.angle_beta   90.00
_cell.angle_gamma   90.00
#
_symmetry.space_group_name_H-M   'P 1'
#
loop_
_entity.id
_entity.type
_entity.pdbx_description
1 polymer ?
#
loop_
_entity_poly.entity_id
_entity_poly.type
_entity_poly.pdbx_seq_one_letter_code
_entity_poly.pdbx_strand_id
1 'polypeptide(L)'
;MIMSDQITDTIALTKGLDELDKLIELSAAAEREAFPVENLYLVMQPQLSHVGKCLGVMLQLLAIFAMAQSDRHYKYRKQLQSNGSAPARYATRVTLKGQALSCTWYHNGFIGGREEGQYFKPLPKDRGHRYRAKVFHEAGPEERLLTDEIEQHYTAVCEVAEFLKKQRRELARIDKLLQNNFST
;
A
#
# COMPACT_ATOMS: atom_id res chain seq x y z
N MET A 1 -0.69 10.76 37.95
CA MET A 1 -1.96 10.00 37.96
C MET A 1 -2.60 10.11 36.57
N ILE A 2 -1.95 9.57 35.53
CA ILE A 2 -2.37 9.68 34.11
C ILE A 2 -2.28 8.30 33.41
N MET A 3 -1.57 7.33 34.02
CA MET A 3 -1.38 5.99 33.45
C MET A 3 -2.50 4.98 33.78
N SER A 4 -3.36 5.22 34.78
CA SER A 4 -4.46 4.28 35.08
C SER A 4 -5.57 4.33 34.06
N ASP A 5 -5.87 5.51 33.52
CA ASP A 5 -7.05 5.71 32.69
C ASP A 5 -6.84 5.11 31.28
N GLN A 6 -5.62 5.22 30.74
CA GLN A 6 -5.26 4.57 29.46
C GLN A 6 -5.21 3.04 29.55
N ILE A 7 -4.86 2.47 30.71
CA ILE A 7 -4.83 1.01 30.91
C ILE A 7 -6.26 0.47 31.04
N THR A 8 -7.16 1.23 31.66
CA THR A 8 -8.57 0.83 31.85
C THR A 8 -9.34 0.83 30.52
N ASP A 9 -9.10 1.81 29.65
CA ASP A 9 -9.70 1.86 28.30
C ASP A 9 -9.18 0.74 27.39
N THR A 10 -7.91 0.34 27.54
CA THR A 10 -7.31 -0.75 26.75
C THR A 10 -7.79 -2.13 27.21
N ILE A 11 -8.06 -2.30 28.51
CA ILE A 11 -8.63 -3.53 29.08
C ILE A 11 -10.13 -3.67 28.75
N ALA A 12 -10.88 -2.57 28.64
CA ALA A 12 -12.26 -2.58 28.16
C ALA A 12 -12.36 -3.00 26.67
N LEU A 13 -11.38 -2.60 25.86
CA LEU A 13 -11.33 -2.92 24.42
C LEU A 13 -10.92 -4.35 24.09
N THR A 14 -10.21 -5.05 24.98
CA THR A 14 -9.79 -6.45 24.78
C THR A 14 -10.77 -7.48 25.33
N LYS A 15 -11.67 -7.10 26.26
CA LYS A 15 -12.84 -7.92 26.61
C LYS A 15 -13.88 -8.02 25.49
N GLY A 16 -13.83 -7.11 24.51
CA GLY A 16 -14.89 -6.95 23.51
C GLY A 16 -15.00 -8.06 22.44
N LEU A 17 -13.94 -8.77 22.05
CA LEU A 17 -14.05 -9.76 20.96
C LEU A 17 -14.56 -11.12 21.45
N ASP A 18 -14.01 -11.65 22.55
CA ASP A 18 -14.44 -12.93 23.12
C ASP A 18 -15.86 -12.87 23.70
N GLU A 19 -16.30 -11.69 24.16
CA GLU A 19 -17.68 -11.46 24.60
C GLU A 19 -18.64 -11.31 23.41
N LEU A 20 -18.18 -10.77 22.27
CA LEU A 20 -18.96 -10.74 21.02
C LEU A 20 -19.16 -12.15 20.43
N ASP A 21 -18.16 -13.03 20.50
CA ASP A 21 -18.29 -14.41 20.01
C ASP A 21 -19.41 -15.17 20.75
N LYS A 22 -19.56 -14.94 22.06
CA LYS A 22 -20.66 -15.50 22.85
C LYS A 22 -22.02 -14.97 22.42
N LEU A 23 -22.10 -13.70 22.02
CA LEU A 23 -23.34 -13.09 21.53
C LEU A 23 -23.78 -13.65 20.16
N ILE A 24 -22.93 -14.36 19.43
CA ILE A 24 -23.28 -15.04 18.17
C ILE A 24 -24.00 -16.38 18.43
N GLU A 25 -23.77 -17.01 19.59
CA GLU A 25 -24.37 -18.31 19.92
C GLU A 25 -25.90 -18.23 20.04
N LEU A 26 -26.61 -19.25 19.57
CA LEU A 26 -28.09 -19.28 19.61
C LEU A 26 -28.65 -19.12 21.03
N SER A 27 -27.95 -19.67 22.02
CA SER A 27 -28.25 -19.59 23.45
C SER A 27 -28.23 -18.17 24.02
N ALA A 28 -27.48 -17.24 23.41
CA ALA A 28 -27.24 -15.91 23.94
C ALA A 28 -28.36 -14.89 23.62
N ALA A 29 -29.62 -15.35 23.48
CA ALA A 29 -30.73 -14.49 23.06
C ALA A 29 -31.05 -13.39 24.08
N ALA A 30 -31.04 -13.71 25.37
CA ALA A 30 -31.29 -12.75 26.44
C ALA A 30 -30.15 -11.74 26.55
N GLU A 31 -28.91 -12.17 26.36
CA GLU A 31 -27.71 -11.34 26.37
C GLU A 31 -27.68 -10.36 25.19
N ARG A 32 -28.13 -10.79 24.00
CA ARG A 32 -28.33 -9.90 22.84
C ARG A 32 -29.41 -8.87 23.09
N GLU A 33 -30.55 -9.26 23.68
CA GLU A 33 -31.65 -8.34 23.99
C GLU A 33 -31.23 -7.29 25.03
N ALA A 34 -30.37 -7.67 25.96
CA ALA A 34 -29.78 -6.76 26.93
C ALA A 34 -28.60 -5.93 26.39
N PHE A 35 -28.12 -6.19 25.17
CA PHE A 35 -26.98 -5.48 24.59
C PHE A 35 -27.45 -4.17 23.92
N PRO A 36 -27.06 -2.99 24.45
CA PRO A 36 -27.45 -1.72 23.86
C PRO A 36 -26.80 -1.53 22.48
N VAL A 37 -27.65 -1.39 21.46
CA VAL A 37 -27.24 -1.21 20.06
C VAL A 37 -26.42 0.07 19.88
N GLU A 38 -26.70 1.10 20.69
CA GLU A 38 -25.99 2.37 20.69
C GLU A 38 -24.51 2.20 21.10
N ASN A 39 -24.19 1.18 21.91
CA ASN A 39 -22.82 0.90 22.33
C ASN A 39 -22.03 0.07 21.31
N LEU A 40 -22.68 -0.52 20.30
CA LEU A 40 -21.99 -1.29 19.25
C LEU A 40 -21.02 -0.40 18.46
N TYR A 41 -21.42 0.83 18.16
CA TYR A 41 -20.54 1.76 17.43
C TYR A 41 -19.27 2.09 18.21
N LEU A 42 -19.38 2.31 19.52
CA LEU A 42 -18.23 2.59 20.40
C LEU A 42 -17.25 1.40 20.47
N VAL A 43 -17.77 0.17 20.38
CA VAL A 43 -16.93 -1.05 20.32
C VAL A 43 -16.31 -1.24 18.93
N MET A 44 -17.05 -0.96 17.85
CA MET A 44 -16.60 -1.16 16.47
C MET A 44 -15.55 -0.12 16.02
N GLN A 45 -15.68 1.13 16.44
CA GLN A 45 -14.88 2.24 15.94
C GLN A 45 -13.35 2.04 16.15
N PRO A 46 -12.87 1.61 17.34
CA PRO A 46 -11.45 1.34 17.54
C PRO A 46 -10.93 0.21 16.65
N GLN A 47 -11.76 -0.77 16.30
CA GLN A 47 -11.36 -1.91 15.45
C GLN A 47 -11.28 -1.51 13.99
N LEU A 48 -12.25 -0.73 13.50
CA LEU A 48 -12.19 -0.12 12.17
C LEU A 48 -10.95 0.78 12.04
N SER A 49 -10.66 1.58 13.07
CA SER A 49 -9.43 2.39 13.11
C SER A 49 -8.16 1.54 13.09
N HIS A 50 -8.13 0.44 13.84
CA HIS A 50 -7.00 -0.49 13.88
C HIS A 50 -6.76 -1.14 12.50
N VAL A 51 -7.80 -1.70 11.88
CA VAL A 51 -7.72 -2.27 10.52
C VAL A 51 -7.26 -1.22 9.51
N GLY A 52 -7.76 0.02 9.61
CA GLY A 52 -7.36 1.13 8.75
C GLY A 52 -5.87 1.46 8.87
N LYS A 53 -5.33 1.44 10.10
CA LYS A 53 -3.88 1.61 10.36
C LYS A 53 -3.08 0.46 9.76
N CYS A 54 -3.50 -0.79 9.96
CA CYS A 54 -2.83 -1.97 9.40
C CYS A 54 -2.77 -1.93 7.86
N LEU A 55 -3.86 -1.56 7.19
CA LEU A 55 -3.88 -1.37 5.74
C LEU A 55 -2.91 -0.25 5.29
N GLY A 56 -2.77 0.81 6.08
CA GLY A 56 -1.81 1.89 5.85
C GLY A 56 -0.36 1.43 5.98
N VAL A 57 -0.03 0.69 7.04
CA VAL A 57 1.31 0.11 7.27
C VAL A 57 1.68 -0.86 6.14
N MET A 58 0.75 -1.73 5.71
CA MET A 58 1.01 -2.64 4.59
C MET A 58 1.34 -1.89 3.30
N LEU A 59 0.66 -0.77 3.01
CA LEU A 59 0.99 0.05 1.84
C LEU A 59 2.39 0.67 1.95
N GLN A 60 2.79 1.12 3.14
CA GLN A 60 4.13 1.67 3.36
C GLN A 60 5.22 0.60 3.19
N LEU A 61 5.03 -0.59 3.76
CA LEU A 61 5.95 -1.72 3.59
C LEU A 61 6.09 -2.12 2.13
N LEU A 62 4.97 -2.19 1.41
CA LEU A 62 4.96 -2.47 -0.03
C LEU A 62 5.70 -1.40 -0.83
N ALA A 63 5.52 -0.12 -0.48
CA ALA A 63 6.23 0.98 -1.11
C ALA A 63 7.74 0.91 -0.86
N ILE A 64 8.16 0.65 0.38
CA ILE A 64 9.59 0.49 0.75
C ILE A 64 10.21 -0.66 -0.04
N PHE A 65 9.52 -1.80 -0.11
CA PHE A 65 9.99 -2.96 -0.86
C PHE A 65 10.17 -2.63 -2.36
N ALA A 66 9.19 -1.98 -2.98
CA ALA A 66 9.26 -1.59 -4.38
C ALA A 66 10.35 -0.54 -4.66
N MET A 67 10.55 0.41 -3.75
CA MET A 67 11.64 1.39 -3.82
C MET A 67 13.01 0.72 -3.70
N ALA A 68 13.19 -0.20 -2.74
CA ALA A 68 14.43 -0.95 -2.57
C ALA A 68 14.79 -1.78 -3.81
N GLN A 69 13.79 -2.38 -4.47
CA GLN A 69 14.01 -3.08 -5.74
C GLN A 69 14.42 -2.10 -6.85
N SER A 70 13.76 -0.94 -6.93
CA SER A 70 14.16 0.16 -7.85
C SER A 70 15.63 0.53 -7.68
N ASP A 71 16.07 0.71 -6.43
CA ASP A 71 17.45 1.05 -6.10
C ASP A 71 18.43 -0.08 -6.44
N ARG A 72 18.02 -1.34 -6.26
CA ARG A 72 18.82 -2.52 -6.63
C ARG A 72 19.01 -2.61 -8.13
N HIS A 73 17.95 -2.45 -8.92
CA HIS A 73 18.02 -2.46 -10.38
C HIS A 73 18.91 -1.32 -10.87
N TYR A 74 18.83 -0.16 -10.24
CA TYR A 74 19.74 0.92 -10.55
C TYR A 74 21.22 0.58 -10.29
N LYS A 75 21.54 0.01 -9.12
CA LYS A 75 22.91 -0.40 -8.80
C LYS A 75 23.44 -1.44 -9.79
N TYR A 76 22.62 -2.41 -10.16
CA TYR A 76 22.97 -3.42 -11.16
C TYR A 76 23.23 -2.78 -12.53
N ARG A 77 22.36 -1.85 -12.96
CA ARG A 77 22.58 -1.04 -14.18
C ARG A 77 23.92 -0.30 -14.15
N LYS A 78 24.27 0.35 -13.04
CA LYS A 78 25.58 1.03 -12.92
C LYS A 78 26.75 0.08 -13.13
N GLN A 79 26.67 -1.14 -12.59
CA GLN A 79 27.70 -2.17 -12.76
C GLN A 79 27.83 -2.62 -14.22
N LEU A 80 26.71 -2.81 -14.92
CA LEU A 80 26.73 -3.15 -16.35
C LEU A 80 27.35 -2.03 -17.21
N GLN A 81 27.05 -0.77 -16.88
CA GLN A 81 27.65 0.39 -17.54
C GLN A 81 29.16 0.48 -17.29
N SER A 82 29.62 0.26 -16.05
CA SER A 82 31.06 0.28 -15.73
C SER A 82 31.84 -0.85 -16.40
N ASN A 83 31.19 -1.99 -16.66
CA ASN A 83 31.80 -3.16 -17.30
C ASN A 83 31.74 -3.09 -18.84
N GLY A 84 31.23 -2.00 -19.41
CA GLY A 84 31.12 -1.80 -20.87
C GLY A 84 30.11 -2.72 -21.56
N SER A 85 29.25 -3.41 -20.80
CA SER A 85 28.50 -4.57 -21.31
C SER A 85 27.18 -4.23 -22.03
N ALA A 86 26.60 -3.04 -21.83
CA ALA A 86 25.50 -2.51 -22.64
C ALA A 86 25.17 -1.08 -22.22
N PRO A 87 24.61 -0.23 -23.11
CA PRO A 87 23.93 0.96 -22.69
C PRO A 87 22.65 0.54 -21.95
N ALA A 88 22.70 0.42 -20.63
CA ALA A 88 21.48 0.37 -19.84
C ALA A 88 20.80 1.74 -20.01
N ARG A 89 19.73 1.80 -20.80
CA ARG A 89 19.00 3.01 -21.23
C ARG A 89 17.87 3.31 -20.27
N TYR A 90 17.21 2.28 -19.73
CA TYR A 90 15.99 2.44 -18.95
C TYR A 90 16.20 2.37 -17.44
N ALA A 91 15.44 3.16 -16.70
CA ALA A 91 15.42 3.12 -15.24
C ALA A 91 14.01 3.38 -14.72
N THR A 92 13.77 2.92 -13.49
CA THR A 92 12.51 3.10 -12.78
C THR A 92 12.66 3.99 -11.57
N ARG A 93 11.56 4.66 -11.24
CA ARG A 93 11.35 5.28 -9.93
C ARG A 93 9.98 4.89 -9.41
N VAL A 94 9.99 4.43 -8.17
CA VAL A 94 8.78 4.22 -7.38
C VAL A 94 8.56 5.43 -6.47
N THR A 95 7.35 5.96 -6.45
CA THR A 95 6.93 7.02 -5.52
C THR A 95 5.61 6.69 -4.88
N LEU A 96 5.51 6.93 -3.57
CA LEU A 96 4.25 6.93 -2.84
C LEU A 96 3.78 8.37 -2.69
N LYS A 97 2.72 8.76 -3.40
CA LYS A 97 2.10 10.09 -3.28
C LYS A 97 0.81 9.97 -2.51
N GLY A 98 0.84 10.39 -1.24
CA GLY A 98 -0.26 10.16 -0.30
C GLY A 98 -0.51 8.66 -0.13
N GLN A 99 -1.58 8.16 -0.74
CA GLN A 99 -2.00 6.75 -0.65
C GLN A 99 -2.01 6.04 -2.01
N ALA A 100 -1.36 6.62 -3.01
CA ALA A 100 -1.23 6.04 -4.34
C ALA A 100 0.24 5.74 -4.63
N LEU A 101 0.53 4.48 -4.94
CA LEU A 101 1.84 4.05 -5.39
C LEU A 101 1.94 4.19 -6.91
N SER A 102 3.02 4.79 -7.39
CA SER A 102 3.26 4.93 -8.82
C SER A 102 4.68 4.50 -9.17
N CYS A 103 4.80 3.64 -10.17
CA CYS A 103 6.06 3.32 -10.82
C CYS A 103 6.16 4.00 -12.18
N THR A 104 7.24 4.75 -12.40
CA THR A 104 7.50 5.49 -13.64
C THR A 104 8.83 5.05 -14.24
N TRP A 105 8.81 4.78 -15.54
CA TRP A 105 10.02 4.50 -16.32
C TRP A 105 10.56 5.75 -16.99
N TYR A 106 11.87 5.79 -17.18
CA TYR A 106 12.59 6.91 -17.80
C TYR A 106 13.55 6.38 -18.86
N HIS A 107 13.64 7.13 -19.96
CA HIS A 107 14.68 6.93 -20.97
C HIS A 107 15.91 7.74 -20.60
N ASN A 108 17.10 7.12 -20.71
CA ASN A 108 18.40 7.74 -20.48
C ASN A 108 18.51 8.56 -19.18
N GLY A 109 18.28 7.91 -18.04
CA GLY A 109 18.84 8.45 -16.80
C GLY A 109 18.23 7.94 -15.50
N PHE A 110 19.05 8.05 -14.47
CA PHE A 110 18.82 7.65 -13.08
C PHE A 110 17.88 8.60 -12.34
N ILE A 111 17.25 8.10 -11.28
CA ILE A 111 16.69 8.93 -10.23
C ILE A 111 17.42 8.64 -8.93
N GLY A 112 18.45 9.44 -8.67
CA GLY A 112 18.98 9.65 -7.34
C GLY A 112 18.83 11.11 -7.03
N GLY A 113 18.32 11.39 -5.84
CA GLY A 113 18.35 12.76 -5.35
C GLY A 113 19.80 13.27 -5.27
N ARG A 114 19.98 14.53 -5.69
CA ARG A 114 20.98 15.52 -5.22
C ARG A 114 21.95 16.15 -6.22
N GLU A 115 21.76 16.05 -7.54
CA GLU A 115 22.35 17.05 -8.44
C GLU A 115 21.27 17.59 -9.41
N GLU A 116 21.01 18.89 -9.29
CA GLU A 116 20.14 19.62 -10.20
C GLU A 116 20.71 19.56 -11.63
N GLY A 117 19.89 19.22 -12.61
CA GLY A 117 20.20 19.56 -14.02
C GLY A 117 20.11 18.46 -15.07
N GLN A 118 19.84 17.19 -14.75
CA GLN A 118 19.61 16.18 -15.80
C GLN A 118 18.14 16.14 -16.22
N TYR A 119 17.88 16.44 -17.50
CA TYR A 119 16.58 16.33 -18.14
C TYR A 119 16.22 14.84 -18.34
N PHE A 120 15.39 14.29 -17.46
CA PHE A 120 14.86 12.93 -17.62
C PHE A 120 13.54 12.95 -18.37
N LYS A 121 13.44 12.20 -19.47
CA LYS A 121 12.19 12.05 -20.21
C LYS A 121 11.42 10.84 -19.67
N PRO A 122 10.32 11.03 -18.93
CA PRO A 122 9.47 9.92 -18.53
C PRO A 122 8.96 9.21 -19.80
N LEU A 123 8.92 7.90 -19.74
CA LEU A 123 8.35 7.10 -20.81
C LEU A 123 6.83 7.29 -20.83
N PRO A 124 6.21 7.35 -22.02
CA PRO A 124 4.76 7.40 -22.12
C PRO A 124 4.16 6.09 -21.60
N LYS A 125 3.21 6.19 -20.68
CA LYS A 125 2.44 5.06 -20.16
C LYS A 125 1.00 5.14 -20.67
N ASP A 126 0.52 4.04 -21.22
CA ASP A 126 -0.90 3.88 -21.53
C ASP A 126 -1.72 3.64 -20.24
N ARG A 127 -3.04 3.52 -20.36
CA ARG A 127 -3.89 3.14 -19.23
C ARG A 127 -3.45 1.79 -18.65
N GLY A 128 -3.38 1.70 -17.32
CA GLY A 128 -3.06 0.47 -16.58
C GLY A 128 -1.77 0.55 -15.77
N HIS A 129 -1.38 -0.58 -15.18
CA HIS A 129 -0.20 -0.69 -14.31
C HIS A 129 1.09 -1.06 -15.04
N ARG A 130 1.00 -1.63 -16.25
CA ARG A 130 2.14 -2.07 -17.06
C ARG A 130 2.38 -1.16 -18.27
N TYR A 131 3.63 -0.88 -18.58
CA TYR A 131 4.10 -0.26 -19.82
C TYR A 131 4.08 -1.29 -20.96
N ARG A 132 3.80 -0.83 -22.18
CA ARG A 132 3.86 -1.70 -23.36
C ARG A 132 5.31 -1.94 -23.78
N ALA A 133 5.63 -3.15 -24.21
CA ALA A 133 6.98 -3.52 -24.68
C ALA A 133 7.53 -2.56 -25.75
N LYS A 134 6.69 -2.02 -26.64
CA LYS A 134 7.08 -1.04 -27.68
C LYS A 134 7.73 0.24 -27.14
N VAL A 135 7.45 0.59 -25.88
CA VAL A 135 8.03 1.77 -25.23
C VAL A 135 9.53 1.57 -24.95
N PHE A 136 9.96 0.30 -24.87
CA PHE A 136 11.34 -0.13 -24.66
C PHE A 136 12.02 -0.60 -25.96
N HIS A 137 11.65 -0.02 -27.11
CA HIS A 137 12.12 -0.49 -28.43
C HIS A 137 13.65 -0.44 -28.62
N GLU A 138 14.35 0.40 -27.88
CA GLU A 138 15.82 0.51 -27.92
C GLU A 138 16.53 -0.48 -27.00
N ALA A 139 15.79 -1.25 -26.18
CA ALA A 139 16.37 -2.24 -25.29
C ALA A 139 16.95 -3.41 -26.09
N GLY A 140 18.20 -3.76 -25.79
CA GLY A 140 18.82 -5.00 -26.26
C GLY A 140 18.20 -6.25 -25.60
N PRO A 141 18.52 -7.47 -26.05
CA PRO A 141 17.91 -8.71 -25.54
C PRO A 141 18.00 -8.87 -24.01
N GLU A 142 19.17 -8.61 -23.42
CA GLU A 142 19.38 -8.71 -21.98
C GLU A 142 18.61 -7.64 -21.19
N GLU A 143 18.60 -6.40 -21.69
CA GLU A 143 17.85 -5.29 -21.06
C GLU A 143 16.33 -5.52 -21.14
N ARG A 144 15.83 -6.19 -22.20
CA ARG A 144 14.42 -6.58 -22.31
C ARG A 144 14.02 -7.59 -21.24
N LEU A 145 14.83 -8.62 -21.01
CA LEU A 145 14.57 -9.61 -19.96
C LEU A 145 14.47 -8.96 -18.59
N LEU A 146 15.44 -8.10 -18.27
CA LEU A 146 15.43 -7.33 -17.02
C LEU A 146 14.20 -6.40 -16.94
N THR A 147 13.87 -5.71 -18.03
CA THR A 147 12.71 -4.81 -18.08
C THR A 147 11.40 -5.56 -17.85
N ASP A 148 11.24 -6.74 -18.45
CA ASP A 148 10.05 -7.57 -18.28
C ASP A 148 9.91 -8.09 -16.84
N GLU A 149 10.99 -8.53 -16.21
CA GLU A 149 11.00 -8.93 -14.80
C GLU A 149 10.57 -7.77 -13.88
N ILE A 150 11.17 -6.60 -14.10
CA ILE A 150 10.86 -5.37 -13.34
C ILE A 150 9.40 -4.96 -13.54
N GLU A 151 8.89 -5.04 -14.77
CA GLU A 151 7.51 -4.67 -15.08
C GLU A 151 6.49 -5.64 -14.48
N GLN A 152 6.77 -6.94 -14.48
CA GLN A 152 5.91 -7.92 -13.79
C GLN A 152 5.84 -7.61 -12.30
N HIS A 153 6.99 -7.35 -11.68
CA HIS A 153 7.06 -7.00 -10.27
C HIS A 153 6.26 -5.74 -9.96
N TYR A 154 6.49 -4.65 -10.68
CA TYR A 154 5.80 -3.38 -10.42
C TYR A 154 4.32 -3.41 -10.74
N THR A 155 3.90 -4.20 -11.73
CA THR A 155 2.48 -4.42 -12.00
C THR A 155 1.81 -5.04 -10.78
N ALA A 156 2.36 -6.13 -10.24
CA ALA A 156 1.82 -6.78 -9.05
C ALA A 156 1.78 -5.84 -7.83
N VAL A 157 2.86 -5.10 -7.58
CA VAL A 157 2.91 -4.13 -6.47
C VAL A 157 1.86 -3.02 -6.64
N CYS A 158 1.69 -2.48 -7.86
CA CYS A 158 0.67 -1.46 -8.11
C CYS A 158 -0.77 -2.00 -7.94
N GLU A 159 -1.02 -3.25 -8.35
CA GLU A 159 -2.31 -3.92 -8.16
C GLU A 159 -2.65 -4.11 -6.68
N VAL A 160 -1.68 -4.57 -5.88
CA VAL A 160 -1.85 -4.70 -4.42
C VAL A 160 -2.07 -3.32 -3.79
N ALA A 161 -1.34 -2.29 -4.20
CA ALA A 161 -1.53 -0.94 -3.69
C ALA A 161 -2.93 -0.38 -4.00
N GLU A 162 -3.45 -0.60 -5.21
CA GLU A 162 -4.82 -0.21 -5.57
C GLU A 162 -5.87 -1.04 -4.81
N PHE A 163 -5.62 -2.33 -4.56
CA PHE A 163 -6.48 -3.14 -3.70
C PHE A 163 -6.55 -2.57 -2.28
N LEU A 164 -5.40 -2.30 -1.64
CA LEU A 164 -5.34 -1.71 -0.29
C LEU A 164 -6.07 -0.36 -0.23
N LYS A 165 -5.92 0.46 -1.27
CA LYS A 165 -6.64 1.73 -1.40
C LYS A 165 -8.15 1.54 -1.50
N LYS A 166 -8.63 0.53 -2.23
CA LYS A 166 -10.07 0.18 -2.28
C LYS A 166 -10.57 -0.29 -0.91
N GLN A 167 -9.85 -1.19 -0.24
CA GLN A 167 -10.23 -1.68 1.10
C GLN A 167 -10.38 -0.55 2.11
N ARG A 168 -9.46 0.43 2.08
CA ARG A 168 -9.55 1.60 2.96
C ARG A 168 -10.74 2.50 2.65
N ARG A 169 -11.12 2.64 1.37
CA ARG A 169 -12.33 3.40 0.99
C ARG A 169 -13.59 2.71 1.50
N GLU A 170 -13.66 1.39 1.38
CA GLU A 170 -14.79 0.63 1.94
C GLU A 170 -14.83 0.71 3.46
N LEU A 171 -13.67 0.65 4.13
CA LEU A 171 -13.60 0.82 5.58
C LEU A 171 -14.10 2.19 6.03
N ALA A 172 -13.69 3.26 5.33
CA ALA A 172 -14.18 4.62 5.59
C ALA A 172 -15.68 4.77 5.29
N ARG A 173 -16.20 4.02 4.30
CA ARG A 173 -17.64 3.97 4.01
C ARG A 173 -18.41 3.28 5.12
N ILE A 174 -17.90 2.16 5.64
CA ILE A 174 -18.49 1.44 6.78
C ILE A 174 -18.52 2.36 8.00
N ASP A 175 -17.40 2.98 8.34
CA ASP A 175 -17.29 3.91 9.46
C ASP A 175 -18.33 5.05 9.37
N LYS A 176 -18.45 5.67 8.18
CA LYS A 176 -19.46 6.70 7.93
C LYS A 176 -20.90 6.19 8.06
N LEU A 177 -21.18 4.97 7.56
CA LEU A 177 -22.52 4.37 7.69
C LEU A 177 -22.85 4.13 9.16
N LEU A 178 -21.91 3.60 9.93
CA LEU A 178 -22.13 3.35 11.36
C LEU A 178 -22.31 4.65 12.12
N GLN A 179 -21.48 5.65 11.86
CA GLN A 179 -21.61 6.97 12.46
C GLN A 179 -23.02 7.55 12.22
N ASN A 180 -23.50 7.56 10.97
CA ASN A 180 -24.80 8.12 10.63
C ASN A 180 -26.00 7.41 11.29
N ASN A 181 -25.87 6.14 11.67
CA ASN A 181 -26.98 5.34 12.21
C ASN A 181 -26.89 5.12 13.73
N PHE A 182 -25.70 5.27 14.32
CA PHE A 182 -25.44 4.84 15.70
C PHE A 182 -24.63 5.86 16.53
N SER A 183 -24.16 6.99 15.96
CA SER A 183 -23.54 8.05 16.77
C SER A 183 -24.62 8.97 17.35
N THR A 184 -25.17 8.60 18.50
CA THR A 184 -25.98 9.48 19.38
C THR A 184 -25.19 9.83 20.63
#